data_AF-A0A2H4VMS1-F1
#
_entry.id   AF-A0A2H4VMS1-F1
#
_cell.length_a   1.000
_cell.length_b   1.000
_cell.length_c   1.000
_cell.angle_alpha   90.00
_cell.angle_beta   90.00
_cell.angle_gamma   90.00
#
_symmetry.space_group_name_H-M   'P 1'
#
loop_
_entity.id
_entity.type
_entity.pdbx_description
1 polymer ?
#
loop_
_entity_poly.entity_id
_entity_poly.type
_entity_poly.pdbx_seq_one_letter_code
_entity_poly.pdbx_strand_id
1 'polypeptide(L)'
;MNDEITREKLNNTVNYYMENGDFETARNIIKSWGEKIDGFNINEELEKFDNGDYLPGFWPWIHQDIIKVSKQLFEDKHYAHSVESAFKEVNSRVKIIYKNKTGDEIDGYDLMMKAFKYNKNRNTGQITEWPIIQLTDLNSISDRNIQDGYRLVFAGSIQAFRNPKAHENQDITQKTAAHSIFVASKLMHRLDDSNY
;
A
#
# COMPACT_ATOMS: atom_id res chain seq x y z
N MET A 1 29.02 27.24 -18.58
CA MET A 1 29.42 26.01 -17.87
C MET A 1 28.43 24.95 -18.31
N ASN A 2 28.87 23.93 -19.07
CA ASN A 2 28.02 22.75 -19.26
C ASN A 2 28.01 22.03 -17.92
N ASP A 3 26.85 21.98 -17.28
CA ASP A 3 26.63 21.12 -16.12
C ASP A 3 26.94 19.68 -16.53
N GLU A 4 28.01 19.13 -15.98
CA GLU A 4 28.41 17.74 -16.22
C GLU A 4 27.28 16.81 -15.75
N ILE A 5 26.83 15.91 -16.63
CA ILE A 5 25.79 14.96 -16.28
C ILE A 5 26.45 13.80 -15.54
N THR A 6 26.15 13.66 -14.26
CA THR A 6 26.62 12.55 -13.42
C THR A 6 25.57 11.45 -13.35
N ARG A 7 26.00 10.23 -12.98
CA ARG A 7 25.09 9.09 -12.74
C ARG A 7 24.08 9.38 -11.62
N GLU A 8 24.48 10.12 -10.60
CA GLU A 8 23.59 10.55 -9.53
C GLU A 8 22.48 11.49 -10.05
N LYS A 9 22.85 12.49 -10.86
CA LYS A 9 21.91 13.44 -11.46
C LYS A 9 20.95 12.73 -12.42
N LEU A 10 21.44 11.76 -13.19
CA LEU A 10 20.62 10.89 -14.02
C LEU A 10 19.58 10.16 -13.16
N ASN A 11 20.02 9.41 -12.15
CA ASN A 11 19.14 8.60 -11.30
C ASN A 11 18.07 9.46 -10.62
N ASN A 12 18.44 10.59 -10.02
CA ASN A 12 17.50 11.50 -9.37
C ASN A 12 16.45 12.04 -10.35
N THR A 13 16.86 12.37 -11.58
CA THR A 13 15.94 12.91 -12.59
C THR A 13 15.01 11.82 -13.14
N VAL A 14 15.54 10.63 -13.42
CA VAL A 14 14.75 9.48 -13.87
C VAL A 14 13.71 9.12 -12.80
N ASN A 15 14.12 9.04 -11.53
CA ASN A 15 13.22 8.81 -10.39
C ASN A 15 12.09 9.83 -10.32
N TYR A 16 12.40 11.12 -10.47
CA TYR A 16 11.38 12.19 -10.46
C TYR A 16 10.29 11.95 -11.51
N TYR A 17 10.65 11.67 -12.76
CA TYR A 17 9.66 11.44 -13.81
C TYR A 17 8.86 10.15 -13.58
N MET A 18 9.52 9.11 -13.08
CA MET A 18 8.85 7.84 -12.77
C MET A 18 7.84 8.00 -11.62
N GLU A 19 8.19 8.73 -10.55
CA GLU A 19 7.29 9.00 -9.42
C GLU A 19 6.02 9.75 -9.86
N ASN A 20 6.13 10.58 -10.90
CA ASN A 20 5.03 11.33 -11.52
C ASN A 20 4.33 10.57 -12.66
N GLY A 21 4.68 9.30 -12.90
CA GLY A 21 4.05 8.45 -13.91
C GLY A 21 4.45 8.75 -15.36
N ASP A 22 5.47 9.59 -15.58
CA ASP A 22 5.98 9.94 -16.91
C ASP A 22 7.14 9.01 -17.31
N PHE A 23 6.79 7.74 -17.55
CA PHE A 23 7.75 6.69 -17.89
C PHE A 23 8.44 6.92 -19.25
N GLU A 24 7.76 7.58 -20.19
CA GLU A 24 8.33 7.86 -21.51
C GLU A 24 9.44 8.91 -21.40
N THR A 25 9.23 9.99 -20.65
CA THR A 25 10.29 10.98 -20.40
C THR A 25 11.45 10.36 -19.62
N ALA A 26 11.17 9.55 -18.59
CA ALA A 26 12.19 8.84 -17.83
C ALA A 26 13.06 7.93 -18.73
N ARG A 27 12.44 7.17 -19.63
CA ARG A 27 13.12 6.31 -20.60
C ARG A 27 13.99 7.10 -21.58
N ASN A 28 13.49 8.25 -22.05
CA ASN A 28 14.22 9.12 -22.97
C ASN A 28 15.41 9.83 -22.29
N ILE A 29 15.32 10.10 -20.99
CA ILE A 29 16.44 10.61 -20.18
C ILE A 29 17.53 9.54 -20.07
N ILE A 30 17.20 8.28 -19.76
CA ILE A 30 18.20 7.18 -19.70
C ILE A 30 19.00 7.11 -21.00
N LYS A 31 18.33 7.18 -22.16
CA LYS A 31 18.98 7.19 -23.48
C LYS A 31 19.88 8.41 -23.65
N SER A 32 19.31 9.61 -23.54
CA SER A 32 19.99 10.85 -23.95
C SER A 32 21.06 11.34 -22.97
N TRP A 33 20.91 11.03 -21.69
CA TRP A 33 21.87 11.41 -20.66
C TRP A 33 22.90 10.31 -20.42
N GLY A 34 22.52 9.03 -20.59
CA GLY A 34 23.44 7.91 -20.52
C GLY A 34 24.57 7.99 -21.55
N GLU A 35 24.30 8.50 -22.76
CA GLU A 35 25.32 8.78 -23.79
C GLU A 35 26.43 9.73 -23.33
N LYS A 36 26.16 10.55 -22.31
CA LYS A 36 27.09 11.57 -21.81
C LYS A 36 27.87 11.11 -20.59
N ILE A 37 27.64 9.88 -20.12
CA ILE A 37 28.30 9.29 -18.95
C ILE A 37 29.26 8.20 -19.44
N ASP A 38 30.55 8.36 -19.19
CA ASP A 38 31.55 7.38 -19.60
C ASP A 38 31.32 6.01 -18.92
N GLY A 39 31.47 4.93 -19.68
CA GLY A 39 31.22 3.56 -19.22
C GLY A 39 29.75 3.21 -18.88
N PHE A 40 28.78 4.05 -19.25
CA PHE A 40 27.37 3.79 -18.97
C PHE A 40 26.74 2.84 -20.00
N ASN A 41 26.21 1.70 -19.55
CA ASN A 41 25.54 0.73 -20.40
C ASN A 41 24.05 1.04 -20.54
N ILE A 42 23.69 1.83 -21.56
CA ILE A 42 22.30 2.26 -21.79
C ILE A 42 21.35 1.07 -21.94
N ASN A 43 21.74 0.01 -22.64
CA ASN A 43 20.86 -1.12 -22.91
C ASN A 43 20.53 -1.91 -21.64
N GLU A 44 21.55 -2.23 -20.83
CA GLU A 44 21.36 -2.88 -19.53
C GLU A 44 20.50 -2.01 -18.61
N GLU A 45 20.67 -0.70 -18.67
CA GLU A 45 19.93 0.22 -17.82
C GLU A 45 18.48 0.41 -18.27
N LEU A 46 18.22 0.38 -19.58
CA LEU A 46 16.88 0.31 -20.14
C LEU A 46 16.20 -1.02 -19.86
N GLU A 47 16.94 -2.15 -19.88
CA GLU A 47 16.41 -3.44 -19.46
C GLU A 47 16.00 -3.40 -18.00
N LYS A 48 16.85 -2.86 -17.11
CA LYS A 48 16.50 -2.62 -15.70
C LYS A 48 15.28 -1.72 -15.56
N PHE A 49 15.20 -0.64 -16.31
CA PHE A 49 14.06 0.27 -16.32
C PHE A 49 12.76 -0.41 -16.76
N ASP A 50 12.79 -1.10 -17.91
CA ASP A 50 11.65 -1.80 -18.48
C ASP A 50 11.22 -2.99 -17.60
N ASN A 51 12.16 -3.60 -16.85
CA ASN A 51 11.90 -4.63 -15.83
C ASN A 51 11.44 -4.08 -14.48
N GLY A 52 11.53 -2.75 -14.25
CA GLY A 52 11.11 -2.08 -13.01
C GLY A 52 12.18 -1.99 -11.91
N ASP A 53 13.44 -2.29 -12.23
CA ASP A 53 14.58 -2.25 -11.30
C ASP A 53 15.10 -0.82 -11.02
N TYR A 54 14.67 0.18 -11.82
CA TYR A 54 15.16 1.57 -11.78
C TYR A 54 14.36 2.53 -10.91
N LEU A 55 13.18 2.12 -10.45
CA LEU A 55 12.38 2.94 -9.56
C LEU A 55 13.11 3.12 -8.21
N PRO A 56 12.77 4.13 -7.41
CA PRO A 56 12.95 4.11 -5.95
C PRO A 56 12.25 2.92 -5.24
N GLY A 57 11.99 1.82 -5.95
CA GLY A 57 10.88 0.91 -5.76
C GLY A 57 9.53 1.63 -5.98
N PHE A 58 8.45 0.89 -5.81
CA PHE A 58 7.10 1.44 -5.74
C PHE A 58 6.85 2.21 -4.42
N TRP A 59 7.86 2.34 -3.56
CA TRP A 59 7.78 2.91 -2.23
C TRP A 59 7.26 4.36 -2.16
N PRO A 60 7.55 5.27 -3.11
CA PRO A 60 6.96 6.61 -3.10
C PRO A 60 5.43 6.63 -3.13
N TRP A 61 4.79 5.54 -3.59
CA TRP A 61 3.33 5.40 -3.65
C TRP A 61 2.75 4.59 -2.48
N ILE A 62 3.59 4.20 -1.52
CA ILE A 62 3.17 3.40 -0.36
C ILE A 62 2.96 4.31 0.84
N HIS A 63 1.87 4.07 1.57
CA HIS A 63 1.57 4.77 2.81
C HIS A 63 2.74 4.69 3.78
N GLN A 64 3.13 5.82 4.37
CA GLN A 64 4.32 5.98 5.21
C GLN A 64 4.47 4.94 6.32
N ASP A 65 3.37 4.56 6.98
CA ASP A 65 3.41 3.57 8.07
C ASP A 65 3.71 2.15 7.55
N ILE A 66 3.30 1.84 6.32
CA ILE A 66 3.66 0.57 5.67
C ILE A 66 5.13 0.60 5.26
N ILE A 67 5.63 1.74 4.75
CA ILE A 67 7.08 1.90 4.44
C ILE A 67 7.91 1.57 5.68
N LYS A 68 7.58 2.15 6.84
CA LYS A 68 8.33 1.99 8.10
C LYS A 68 8.51 0.53 8.53
N VAL A 69 7.51 -0.32 8.28
CA VAL A 69 7.51 -1.71 8.77
C VAL A 69 7.90 -2.74 7.70
N SER A 70 7.77 -2.41 6.42
CA SER A 70 7.91 -3.39 5.33
C SER A 70 9.09 -3.14 4.39
N LYS A 71 9.56 -1.90 4.24
CA LYS A 71 10.54 -1.55 3.19
C LYS A 71 11.83 -2.36 3.29
N GLN A 72 12.47 -2.32 4.45
CA GLN A 72 13.75 -3.01 4.66
C GLN A 72 13.61 -4.53 4.46
N LEU A 73 12.55 -5.13 5.00
CA LEU A 73 12.28 -6.57 4.84
C LEU A 73 12.13 -6.97 3.37
N PHE A 74 11.45 -6.14 2.57
CA PHE A 74 11.28 -6.39 1.15
C PHE A 74 12.60 -6.27 0.38
N GLU A 75 13.40 -5.23 0.66
CA GLU A 75 14.70 -4.99 0.03
C GLU A 75 15.71 -6.10 0.38
N ASP A 76 15.63 -6.64 1.60
CA ASP A 76 16.40 -7.80 2.06
C ASP A 76 15.83 -9.15 1.57
N LYS A 77 14.84 -9.11 0.68
CA LYS A 77 14.19 -10.29 0.06
C LYS A 77 13.41 -11.17 1.05
N HIS A 78 13.10 -10.66 2.24
CA HIS A 78 12.20 -11.28 3.22
C HIS A 78 10.72 -10.98 2.88
N TYR A 79 10.30 -11.33 1.67
CA TYR A 79 9.00 -10.95 1.09
C TYR A 79 7.80 -11.35 1.96
N ALA A 80 7.77 -12.59 2.46
CA ALA A 80 6.68 -13.05 3.31
C ALA A 80 6.57 -12.25 4.62
N HIS A 81 7.71 -11.95 5.26
CA HIS A 81 7.76 -11.15 6.48
C HIS A 81 7.42 -9.68 6.23
N SER A 82 7.80 -9.15 5.07
CA SER A 82 7.41 -7.81 4.65
C SER A 82 5.90 -7.66 4.55
N VAL A 83 5.23 -8.64 3.92
CA VAL A 83 3.75 -8.67 3.81
C VAL A 83 3.10 -8.85 5.18
N GLU A 84 3.61 -9.79 5.99
CA GLU A 84 3.12 -10.03 7.35
C GLU A 84 3.17 -8.74 8.20
N SER A 85 4.29 -8.01 8.13
CA SER A 85 4.50 -6.76 8.86
C SER A 85 3.54 -5.66 8.40
N ALA A 86 3.31 -5.53 7.09
CA ALA A 86 2.36 -4.57 6.54
C ALA A 86 0.94 -4.78 7.09
N PHE A 87 0.44 -6.01 7.08
CA PHE A 87 -0.92 -6.30 7.54
C PHE A 87 -1.06 -6.35 9.06
N LYS A 88 0.01 -6.64 9.81
CA LYS A 88 0.05 -6.42 11.26
C LYS A 88 -0.09 -4.94 11.60
N GLU A 89 0.51 -4.05 10.82
CA GLU A 89 0.40 -2.61 11.01
C GLU A 89 -1.03 -2.11 10.74
N VAL A 90 -1.65 -2.54 9.63
CA VAL A 90 -3.07 -2.26 9.33
C VAL A 90 -3.98 -2.71 10.48
N ASN A 91 -3.79 -3.95 10.95
CA ASN A 91 -4.56 -4.50 12.07
C ASN A 91 -4.36 -3.69 13.36
N SER A 92 -3.10 -3.34 13.68
CA SER A 92 -2.76 -2.60 14.90
C SER A 92 -3.39 -1.22 14.91
N ARG A 93 -3.39 -0.51 13.78
CA ARG A 93 -4.03 0.81 13.66
C ARG A 93 -5.54 0.74 13.93
N VAL A 94 -6.25 -0.20 13.32
CA VAL A 94 -7.69 -0.41 13.59
C VAL A 94 -7.93 -0.79 15.05
N LYS A 95 -7.08 -1.66 15.61
CA LYS A 95 -7.19 -2.11 17.01
C LYS A 95 -7.05 -0.95 17.98
N ILE A 96 -6.09 -0.05 17.76
CA ILE A 96 -5.88 1.15 18.58
C ILE A 96 -7.10 2.06 18.52
N ILE A 97 -7.60 2.38 17.32
CA ILE A 97 -8.78 3.25 17.15
C ILE A 97 -10.00 2.65 17.87
N TYR A 98 -10.24 1.35 17.66
CA TYR A 98 -11.37 0.64 18.26
C TYR A 98 -11.28 0.65 19.79
N LYS A 99 -10.15 0.23 20.35
CA LYS A 99 -9.91 0.20 21.79
C LYS A 99 -10.09 1.58 22.42
N ASN A 100 -9.59 2.64 21.77
CA ASN A 100 -9.73 4.00 22.29
C ASN A 100 -11.20 4.47 22.35
N LYS A 101 -12.05 3.98 21.45
CA LYS A 101 -13.47 4.35 21.40
C LYS A 101 -14.38 3.48 22.24
N THR A 102 -14.05 2.20 22.44
CA THR A 102 -14.95 1.22 23.08
C THR A 102 -14.41 0.67 24.40
N GLY A 103 -13.09 0.73 24.63
CA GLY A 103 -12.41 0.03 25.72
C GLY A 103 -12.17 -1.46 25.47
N ASP A 104 -12.74 -2.02 24.41
CA ASP A 104 -12.66 -3.45 24.10
C ASP A 104 -11.37 -3.81 23.36
N GLU A 105 -10.80 -4.96 23.72
CA GLU A 105 -9.67 -5.55 22.99
C GLU A 105 -10.14 -6.74 22.15
N ILE A 106 -10.29 -6.47 20.85
CA ILE A 106 -10.56 -7.48 19.82
C ILE A 106 -9.49 -7.41 18.74
N ASP A 107 -9.39 -8.45 17.92
CA ASP A 107 -8.29 -8.59 16.98
C ASP A 107 -8.71 -9.30 15.68
N GLY A 108 -7.90 -9.15 14.62
CA GLY A 108 -8.04 -9.94 13.40
C GLY A 108 -9.34 -9.69 12.64
N TYR A 109 -9.94 -10.78 12.15
CA TYR A 109 -11.20 -10.75 11.38
C TYR A 109 -12.35 -10.12 12.18
N ASP A 110 -12.54 -10.53 13.43
CA ASP A 110 -13.65 -10.06 14.26
C ASP A 110 -13.54 -8.56 14.57
N LEU A 111 -12.32 -8.06 14.75
CA LEU A 111 -12.05 -6.63 14.87
C LEU A 111 -12.55 -5.88 13.63
N MET A 112 -12.15 -6.29 12.43
CA MET A 112 -12.56 -5.62 11.19
C MET A 112 -14.08 -5.68 11.01
N MET A 113 -14.68 -6.83 11.28
CA MET A 113 -16.13 -7.02 11.15
C MET A 113 -16.93 -6.16 12.13
N LYS A 114 -16.41 -5.86 13.32
CA LYS A 114 -17.06 -5.00 14.31
C LYS A 114 -16.76 -3.52 14.09
N ALA A 115 -15.51 -3.15 13.82
CA ALA A 115 -15.07 -1.75 13.73
C ALA A 115 -15.82 -0.95 12.65
N PHE A 116 -16.09 -1.57 11.50
CA PHE A 116 -16.71 -0.92 10.35
C PHE A 116 -18.21 -1.21 10.20
N LYS A 117 -18.81 -1.99 11.12
CA LYS A 117 -20.23 -2.37 11.04
C LYS A 117 -21.13 -1.17 11.34
N TYR A 118 -22.17 -1.01 10.54
CA TYR A 118 -23.31 -0.15 10.84
C TYR A 118 -24.58 -0.99 10.79
N ASN A 119 -25.65 -0.53 11.45
CA ASN A 119 -26.99 -1.08 11.26
C ASN A 119 -27.92 -0.03 10.67
N LYS A 120 -28.89 -0.49 9.89
CA LYS A 120 -29.96 0.36 9.34
C LYS A 120 -31.32 -0.29 9.53
N ASN A 121 -32.33 0.55 9.64
CA ASN A 121 -33.71 0.11 9.47
C ASN A 121 -33.92 -0.37 8.03
N ARG A 122 -34.43 -1.59 7.85
CA ARG A 122 -34.60 -2.20 6.52
C ARG A 122 -35.67 -1.51 5.67
N ASN A 123 -36.65 -0.87 6.31
CA ASN A 123 -37.77 -0.21 5.64
C ASN A 123 -37.46 1.24 5.29
N THR A 124 -36.80 1.97 6.20
CA THR A 124 -36.53 3.41 6.02
C THR A 124 -35.12 3.71 5.52
N GLY A 125 -34.20 2.75 5.62
CA GLY A 125 -32.78 2.95 5.30
C GLY A 125 -32.01 3.80 6.33
N GLN A 126 -32.70 4.30 7.35
CA GLN A 126 -32.10 5.12 8.40
C GLN A 126 -31.08 4.32 9.22
N ILE A 127 -29.91 4.92 9.46
CA ILE A 127 -28.88 4.35 10.33
C ILE A 127 -29.39 4.28 11.76
N THR A 128 -29.34 3.10 12.37
CA THR A 128 -29.74 2.83 13.76
C THR A 128 -28.56 2.60 14.68
N GLU A 129 -27.40 2.26 14.11
CA GLU A 129 -26.12 2.12 14.82
C GLU A 129 -25.02 2.60 13.86
N TRP A 130 -24.25 3.59 14.30
CA TRP A 130 -23.11 4.11 13.56
C TRP A 130 -21.87 3.24 13.78
N PRO A 131 -21.00 3.09 12.77
CA PRO A 131 -19.77 2.32 12.93
C PRO A 131 -18.79 3.05 13.85
N ILE A 132 -17.93 2.28 14.52
CA ILE A 132 -16.86 2.84 15.36
C ILE A 132 -15.85 3.59 14.47
N ILE A 133 -15.57 3.05 13.29
CA ILE A 133 -14.77 3.68 12.25
C ILE A 133 -15.63 3.88 11.01
N GLN A 134 -15.99 5.13 10.76
CA GLN A 134 -16.84 5.54 9.65
C GLN A 134 -16.00 5.95 8.44
N LEU A 135 -16.08 5.17 7.35
CA LEU A 135 -15.31 5.40 6.12
C LEU A 135 -16.08 6.25 5.09
N THR A 136 -17.41 6.36 5.22
CA THR A 136 -18.28 7.13 4.32
C THR A 136 -19.36 7.85 5.11
N ASP A 137 -20.07 8.81 4.51
CA ASP A 137 -21.14 9.54 5.20
C ASP A 137 -22.40 8.71 5.49
N LEU A 138 -22.50 7.50 4.92
CA LEU A 138 -23.65 6.57 5.04
C LEU A 138 -25.02 7.15 4.62
N ASN A 139 -25.03 8.30 3.95
CA ASN A 139 -26.24 9.00 3.53
C ASN A 139 -26.91 8.29 2.35
N SER A 140 -26.14 7.83 1.37
CA SER A 140 -26.65 7.14 0.18
C SER A 140 -26.53 5.62 0.25
N ILE A 141 -27.22 4.92 -0.67
CA ILE A 141 -27.04 3.47 -0.85
C ILE A 141 -25.59 3.17 -1.27
N SER A 142 -25.00 4.03 -2.10
CA SER A 142 -23.60 3.89 -2.54
C SER A 142 -22.64 3.95 -1.37
N ASP A 143 -22.78 4.94 -0.49
CA ASP A 143 -21.92 5.11 0.69
C ASP A 143 -21.96 3.89 1.61
N ARG A 144 -23.16 3.35 1.81
CA ARG A 144 -23.40 2.15 2.61
C ARG A 144 -22.78 0.91 1.98
N ASN A 145 -22.91 0.74 0.67
CA ASN A 145 -22.26 -0.37 -0.07
C ASN A 145 -20.73 -0.26 -0.02
N ILE A 146 -20.18 0.96 -0.10
CA ILE A 146 -18.74 1.20 0.01
C ILE A 146 -18.25 0.88 1.43
N GLN A 147 -18.96 1.32 2.48
CA GLN A 147 -18.64 0.97 3.87
C GLN A 147 -18.62 -0.55 4.08
N ASP A 148 -19.67 -1.24 3.65
CA ASP A 148 -19.74 -2.70 3.75
C ASP A 148 -18.67 -3.41 2.91
N GLY A 149 -18.41 -2.91 1.70
CA GLY A 149 -17.36 -3.42 0.83
C GLY A 149 -16.00 -3.34 1.49
N TYR A 150 -15.62 -2.16 2.01
CA TYR A 150 -14.37 -2.01 2.73
C TYR A 150 -14.32 -2.87 3.99
N ARG A 151 -15.41 -2.97 4.77
CA ARG A 151 -15.46 -3.90 5.92
C ARG A 151 -15.04 -5.32 5.54
N LEU A 152 -15.55 -5.83 4.42
CA LEU A 152 -15.20 -7.15 3.91
C LEU A 152 -13.76 -7.22 3.38
N VAL A 153 -13.29 -6.18 2.67
CA VAL A 153 -11.91 -6.12 2.17
C VAL A 153 -10.91 -6.10 3.33
N PHE A 154 -11.13 -5.31 4.37
CA PHE A 154 -10.30 -5.29 5.58
C PHE A 154 -10.28 -6.67 6.24
N ALA A 155 -11.46 -7.24 6.52
CA ALA A 155 -11.57 -8.54 7.19
C ALA A 155 -10.89 -9.66 6.40
N GLY A 156 -11.15 -9.74 5.09
CA GLY A 156 -10.55 -10.74 4.20
C GLY A 156 -9.03 -10.56 4.06
N SER A 157 -8.55 -9.31 3.96
CA SER A 157 -7.12 -9.04 3.85
C SER A 157 -6.36 -9.45 5.12
N ILE A 158 -6.91 -9.17 6.30
CA ILE A 158 -6.31 -9.61 7.56
C ILE A 158 -6.33 -11.14 7.68
N GLN A 159 -7.42 -11.80 7.26
CA GLN A 159 -7.50 -13.26 7.30
C GLN A 159 -6.52 -13.93 6.34
N ALA A 160 -6.31 -13.35 5.15
CA ALA A 160 -5.43 -13.90 4.13
C ALA A 160 -3.94 -13.63 4.39
N PHE A 161 -3.58 -12.41 4.76
CA PHE A 161 -2.18 -11.95 4.68
C PHE A 161 -1.49 -11.73 6.04
N ARG A 162 -2.22 -11.65 7.15
CA ARG A 162 -1.63 -11.32 8.46
C ARG A 162 -0.72 -12.44 9.02
N ASN A 163 -0.89 -13.67 8.56
CA ASN A 163 0.00 -14.78 8.91
C ASN A 163 0.23 -15.71 7.71
N PRO A 164 1.04 -15.31 6.72
CA PRO A 164 1.24 -16.09 5.50
C PRO A 164 1.82 -17.49 5.79
N LYS A 165 2.62 -17.62 6.84
CA LYS A 165 3.26 -18.88 7.24
C LYS A 165 2.33 -19.90 7.87
N ALA A 166 1.14 -19.49 8.33
CA ALA A 166 0.13 -20.43 8.83
C ALA A 166 -0.61 -21.16 7.70
N HIS A 167 -0.49 -20.69 6.46
CA HIS A 167 -1.22 -21.18 5.28
C HIS A 167 -0.37 -22.07 4.36
N GLU A 168 0.56 -22.85 4.94
CA GLU A 168 1.61 -23.64 4.26
C GLU A 168 2.83 -22.81 3.80
N ASN A 169 4.02 -23.43 3.69
CA ASN A 169 5.29 -22.79 3.29
C ASN A 169 5.24 -22.32 1.82
N GLN A 170 4.44 -21.30 1.52
CA GLN A 170 4.38 -20.70 0.20
C GLN A 170 5.52 -19.69 0.04
N ASP A 171 6.37 -19.93 -0.97
CA ASP A 171 7.35 -18.95 -1.41
C ASP A 171 6.64 -17.75 -2.04
N ILE A 172 6.57 -16.65 -1.28
CA ILE A 172 6.03 -15.39 -1.79
C ILE A 172 7.08 -14.71 -2.66
N THR A 173 6.77 -14.56 -3.94
CA THR A 173 7.63 -13.83 -4.89
C THR A 173 7.67 -12.33 -4.58
N GLN A 174 8.71 -11.64 -5.04
CA GLN A 174 8.83 -10.18 -4.98
C GLN A 174 7.57 -9.46 -5.51
N LYS A 175 7.08 -9.89 -6.68
CA LYS A 175 5.89 -9.33 -7.33
C LYS A 175 4.64 -9.52 -6.48
N THR A 176 4.44 -10.73 -5.94
CA THR A 176 3.29 -11.01 -5.06
C THR A 176 3.35 -10.17 -3.80
N ALA A 177 4.53 -10.02 -3.19
CA ALA A 177 4.69 -9.17 -2.02
C ALA A 177 4.42 -7.69 -2.33
N ALA A 178 4.85 -7.19 -3.49
CA ALA A 178 4.57 -5.82 -3.91
C ALA A 178 3.06 -5.59 -4.02
N HIS A 179 2.32 -6.49 -4.68
CA HIS A 179 0.84 -6.40 -4.76
C HIS A 179 0.19 -6.37 -3.37
N SER A 180 0.63 -7.24 -2.46
CA SER A 180 0.11 -7.29 -1.09
C SER A 180 0.43 -6.00 -0.31
N ILE A 181 1.60 -5.40 -0.51
CA ILE A 181 1.97 -4.11 0.10
C ILE A 181 1.07 -2.98 -0.44
N PHE A 182 0.76 -2.96 -1.74
CA PHE A 182 -0.21 -2.00 -2.29
C PHE A 182 -1.60 -2.14 -1.67
N VAL A 183 -2.06 -3.37 -1.43
CA VAL A 183 -3.34 -3.59 -0.72
C VAL A 183 -3.27 -3.00 0.68
N ALA A 184 -2.23 -3.31 1.45
CA ALA A 184 -2.06 -2.74 2.80
C ALA A 184 -1.98 -1.20 2.77
N SER A 185 -1.24 -0.62 1.81
CA SER A 185 -1.16 0.82 1.58
C SER A 185 -2.54 1.44 1.30
N LYS A 186 -3.31 0.82 0.40
CA LYS A 186 -4.67 1.29 0.06
C LYS A 186 -5.59 1.28 1.28
N LEU A 187 -5.48 0.28 2.14
CA LEU A 187 -6.25 0.20 3.39
C LEU A 187 -5.85 1.30 4.37
N MET A 188 -4.55 1.62 4.49
CA MET A 188 -4.10 2.72 5.35
C MET A 188 -4.60 4.09 4.86
N HIS A 189 -4.49 4.38 3.56
CA HIS A 189 -5.06 5.61 3.01
C HIS A 189 -6.57 5.68 3.23
N ARG A 190 -7.27 4.54 3.14
CA ARG A 190 -8.70 4.52 3.44
C ARG A 190 -9.01 4.87 4.90
N LEU A 191 -8.12 4.53 5.83
CA LEU A 191 -8.22 4.97 7.23
C LEU A 191 -7.88 6.46 7.36
N ASP A 192 -6.90 6.99 6.64
CA ASP A 192 -6.61 8.44 6.68
C ASP A 192 -7.81 9.27 6.23
N ASP A 193 -8.52 8.82 5.19
CA ASP A 193 -9.70 9.50 4.64
C ASP A 193 -10.97 9.37 5.52
N SER A 194 -10.89 8.65 6.64
CA SER A 194 -12.06 8.30 7.44
C SER A 194 -12.31 9.28 8.59
N ASN A 195 -13.59 9.51 8.88
CA ASN A 195 -14.02 10.39 9.97
C ASN A 195 -14.22 9.53 11.22
N TYR A 196 -13.24 9.51 12.12
CA TYR A 196 -13.34 8.84 13.43
C TYR A 196 -12.79 9.71 14.55
#